data_AF-W1JB51-F1
#
_entry.id   AF-W1JB51-F1
#
_cell.length_a   1.000
_cell.length_b   1.000
_cell.length_c   1.000
_cell.angle_alpha   90.00
_cell.angle_beta   90.00
_cell.angle_gamma   90.00
#
_symmetry.space_group_name_H-M   'P 1'
#
loop_
_entity.id
_entity.type
_entity.pdbx_description
1 polymer ?
#
loop_
_entity_poly.entity_id
_entity_poly.type
_entity_poly.pdbx_seq_one_letter_code
_entity_poly.pdbx_strand_id
1 'polypeptide(L)' 'MRKPNSGALRGVRLQALMEMDVDSMMLVLPRITAPALTKNDLLMMTPGDLINLSVEVVSFLLPKSVKTDFPTP' A
#
# COMPACT_ATOMS: atom_id res chain seq x y z
N MET A 1 4.71 -4.29 -8.04
CA MET A 1 4.96 -3.24 -7.03
C MET A 1 6.34 -3.43 -6.42
N ARG A 2 7.01 -2.40 -5.88
CA ARG A 2 8.29 -2.55 -5.17
C ARG A 2 8.10 -2.46 -3.65
N LYS A 3 8.89 -3.21 -2.88
CA LYS A 3 8.88 -3.10 -1.41
C LYS A 3 9.24 -1.67 -0.98
N PRO A 4 8.42 -0.98 -0.16
CA PRO A 4 8.71 0.37 0.30
C PRO A 4 9.98 0.40 1.16
N ASN A 5 10.83 1.41 0.94
CA ASN A 5 11.82 1.83 1.93
C ASN A 5 11.20 2.86 2.88
N SER A 6 11.87 3.20 3.98
CA SER A 6 11.33 4.16 4.96
C SER A 6 11.03 5.54 4.35
N GLY A 7 11.81 5.97 3.36
CA GLY A 7 11.58 7.23 2.64
C GLY A 7 10.29 7.24 1.82
N ALA A 8 9.84 6.09 1.31
CA ALA A 8 8.59 5.95 0.59
C ALA A 8 7.37 6.18 1.50
N LEU A 9 7.52 5.96 2.82
CA LEU A 9 6.48 6.12 3.83
C LEU A 9 6.47 7.51 4.49
N ARG A 10 7.25 8.47 3.96
CA ARG A 10 7.30 9.82 4.53
C ARG A 10 5.92 10.50 4.49
N GLY A 11 5.56 11.19 5.58
CA GLY A 11 4.32 11.95 5.67
C GLY A 11 3.04 11.11 5.82
N VAL A 12 3.17 9.81 6.14
CA VAL A 12 2.03 8.95 6.51
C VAL A 12 2.26 8.33 7.88
N ARG A 13 1.17 8.09 8.61
CA ARG A 13 1.20 7.32 9.86
C ARG A 13 1.25 5.85 9.51
N LEU A 14 2.18 5.08 10.09
CA LEU A 14 2.28 3.64 9.82
C LEU A 14 1.00 2.90 10.20
N GLN A 15 0.37 3.27 11.32
CA GLN A 15 -0.92 2.72 11.75
C GLN A 15 -2.01 2.90 10.70
N ALA A 16 -2.07 4.05 10.03
CA ALA A 16 -3.06 4.30 8.99
C ALA A 16 -2.86 3.39 7.76
N LEU A 17 -1.61 3.03 7.45
CA LEU A 17 -1.35 2.03 6.40
C LEU A 17 -1.82 0.63 6.83
N MET A 18 -1.62 0.26 8.11
CA MET A 18 -2.09 -1.03 8.65
C MET A 18 -3.62 -1.12 8.64
N GLU A 19 -4.31 0.01 8.85
CA GLU A 19 -5.76 0.14 8.78
C GLU A 19 -6.28 0.32 7.33
N MET A 20 -5.39 0.26 6.34
CA MET A 20 -5.70 0.43 4.92
C MET A 20 -6.43 1.76 4.61
N ASP A 21 -6.06 2.82 5.32
CA ASP A 21 -6.60 4.17 5.12
C ASP A 21 -6.33 4.67 3.69
N VAL A 22 -7.40 5.05 2.99
CA VAL A 22 -7.36 5.37 1.56
C VAL A 22 -6.44 6.55 1.26
N ASP A 23 -6.54 7.64 2.02
CA ASP A 23 -5.71 8.83 1.81
C ASP A 23 -4.22 8.53 2.02
N SER A 24 -3.91 7.74 3.05
CA SER A 24 -2.55 7.29 3.32
C SER A 24 -2.01 6.38 2.21
N MET A 25 -2.84 5.47 1.67
CA MET A 25 -2.48 4.63 0.52
C MET A 25 -2.23 5.47 -0.73
N MET A 26 -3.06 6.48 -1.00
CA MET A 26 -2.88 7.37 -2.16
C MET A 26 -1.56 8.16 -2.12
N LEU A 27 -1.01 8.41 -0.92
CA LEU A 27 0.30 9.05 -0.79
C LEU A 27 1.47 8.08 -1.05
N VAL A 28 1.30 6.80 -0.72
CA VAL A 28 2.37 5.78 -0.79
C VAL A 28 2.41 5.08 -2.14
N LEU A 29 1.25 4.68 -2.69
CA LEU A 29 1.14 3.88 -3.91
C LEU A 29 1.91 4.47 -5.11
N PRO A 30 1.86 5.79 -5.40
CA PRO A 30 2.65 6.40 -6.48
C PRO A 30 4.16 6.22 -6.33
N ARG A 31 4.66 6.05 -5.10
CA ARG A 31 6.10 5.98 -4.80
C ARG A 31 6.67 4.57 -4.98
N ILE A 32 5.80 3.56 -4.99
CA ILE A 32 6.17 2.14 -4.99
C ILE A 32 5.55 1.34 -6.14
N THR A 33 4.88 2.01 -7.07
CA THR A 33 4.39 1.46 -8.33
C THR A 33 5.31 1.85 -9.48
N ALA A 34 5.31 1.03 -10.55
CA ALA A 34 6.08 1.28 -11.76
C ALA A 34 5.25 0.78 -12.97
N PRO A 35 4.74 1.67 -13.85
CA PRO A 35 4.83 3.14 -13.76
C PRO A 35 4.20 3.69 -12.47
N ALA A 36 4.65 4.88 -12.05
CA ALA A 36 4.11 5.53 -10.87
C ALA A 36 2.63 5.89 -11.12
N LEU A 37 1.73 5.40 -10.27
CA LEU A 37 0.32 5.76 -10.34
C LEU A 37 0.13 7.26 -10.09
N THR A 38 -0.64 7.92 -10.93
CA THR A 38 -1.03 9.32 -10.72
C THR A 38 -2.19 9.41 -9.74
N LYS A 39 -2.45 10.62 -9.23
CA LYS A 39 -3.63 10.88 -8.40
C LYS A 39 -4.93 10.53 -9.14
N ASN A 40 -4.98 10.80 -10.45
CA ASN A 40 -6.17 10.50 -11.24
C ASN A 40 -6.38 8.99 -11.41
N ASP A 41 -5.31 8.23 -11.62
CA ASP A 41 -5.39 6.77 -11.72
C ASP A 41 -5.96 6.15 -10.45
N LEU A 42 -5.55 6.67 -9.28
CA LEU A 42 -6.03 6.22 -7.97
C LEU A 42 -7.48 6.61 -7.69
N LEU A 43 -7.92 7.80 -8.13
CA LEU A 43 -9.29 8.27 -7.93
C LEU A 43 -10.29 7.52 -8.83
N MET A 44 -9.85 7.07 -10.00
CA MET A 44 -10.65 6.30 -10.96
C MET A 44 -10.51 4.79 -10.77
N MET A 45 -9.69 4.36 -9.82
CA MET A 45 -9.43 2.95 -9.52
C MET A 45 -10.67 2.28 -8.93
N THR A 46 -10.89 1.01 -9.28
CA THR A 46 -11.96 0.23 -8.66
C THR A 46 -11.63 -0.05 -7.18
N PRO A 47 -12.63 -0.16 -6.29
CA PRO A 47 -12.38 -0.49 -4.89
C PRO A 47 -11.65 -1.83 -4.72
N GLY A 48 -11.92 -2.82 -5.58
CA GLY A 48 -11.25 -4.13 -5.53
C GLY A 48 -9.75 -4.02 -5.80
N ASP A 49 -9.36 -3.25 -6.82
CA ASP A 49 -7.94 -3.03 -7.14
C ASP A 49 -7.23 -2.26 -6.02
N LEU A 50 -7.90 -1.27 -5.43
CA LEU A 50 -7.35 -0.51 -4.31
C LEU A 50 -7.12 -1.42 -3.08
N ILE A 51 -8.06 -2.30 -2.78
CA ILE A 51 -7.91 -3.29 -1.70
C ILE A 51 -6.74 -4.23 -1.98
N ASN A 52 -6.62 -4.76 -3.20
CA ASN A 52 -5.52 -5.65 -3.59
C ASN A 52 -4.15 -4.98 -3.40
N LEU A 53 -4.02 -3.73 -3.86
CA LEU A 53 -2.79 -2.94 -3.66
C LEU A 53 -2.53 -2.67 -2.18
N SER A 54 -3.57 -2.36 -1.41
CA SER A 54 -3.46 -2.08 0.04
C SER A 54 -3.00 -3.31 0.83
N VAL A 55 -3.52 -4.49 0.49
CA VAL A 55 -3.07 -5.77 1.06
C VAL A 55 -1.59 -6.00 0.77
N GLU A 56 -1.13 -5.74 -0.45
CA GLU A 56 0.28 -5.88 -0.81
C GLU A 56 1.17 -4.91 -0.02
N VAL A 57 0.74 -3.65 0.16
CA VAL A 57 1.44 -2.67 1.03
C VAL A 57 1.56 -3.20 2.45
N VAL A 58 0.45 -3.59 3.08
CA VAL A 58 0.42 -4.06 4.47
C VAL A 58 1.30 -5.30 4.62
N SER A 59 1.22 -6.23 3.67
CA SER A 59 2.07 -7.42 3.65
C SER A 59 3.56 -7.06 3.68
N PHE A 60 4.01 -6.01 3.00
CA PHE A 60 5.42 -5.58 3.08
C PHE A 60 5.84 -5.10 4.47
N LEU A 61 4.93 -4.52 5.24
CA LEU A 61 5.17 -3.94 6.57
C LEU A 61 5.13 -4.98 7.69
N LEU A 62 4.46 -6.12 7.47
CA LEU A 62 4.36 -7.18 8.46
C LEU A 62 5.71 -7.89 8.71
N PRO A 63 6.06 -8.18 9.99
CA PRO A 63 7.17 -9.07 10.32
C PRO A 63 6.98 -10.46 9.70
N LYS A 64 8.08 -11.13 9.36
CA LYS A 64 8.04 -12.46 8.71
C LYS A 64 7.23 -13.51 9.49
N SER A 65 7.20 -13.42 10.82
CA SER A 65 6.45 -14.31 11.71
C SER A 65 4.93 -14.14 11.62
N VAL A 66 4.43 -13.00 11.14
CA VAL A 66 2.99 -12.69 11.05
C VAL A 66 2.46 -12.93 9.64
N LYS A 67 3.32 -12.92 8.61
CA LYS A 67 2.92 -13.11 7.22
C LYS A 67 2.32 -14.50 6.94
N THR A 68 2.66 -15.51 7.74
CA THR A 68 2.15 -16.88 7.59
C THR A 68 0.64 -16.99 7.80
N ASP A 69 0.02 -16.03 8.50
CA ASP A 69 -1.44 -16.01 8.72
C ASP A 69 -2.20 -15.10 7.73
N PHE A 70 -1.50 -14.36 6.87
CA PHE A 70 -2.12 -13.55 5.82
C PHE A 70 -2.18 -14.37 4.53
N PRO A 71 -3.38 -14.79 4.06
CA PRO A 71 -3.49 -15.44 2.76
C PRO A 71 -3.14 -14.41 1.69
N THR A 72 -2.03 -14.61 0.98
CA THR A 72 -1.84 -13.97 -0.32
C THR A 72 -2.81 -14.63 -1.30
N PRO A 73 -3.68 -13.87 -1.99
CA PRO A 73 -4.50 -14.43 -3.06
C PRO A 73 -3.64 -14.92 -4.23
#